data_AF-A0A520N4W2-F1
#
_entry.id   AF-A0A520N4W2-F1
#
_cell.length_a   1.000
_cell.length_b   1.000
_cell.length_c   1.000
_cell.angle_alpha   90.00
_cell.angle_beta   90.00
_cell.angle_gamma   90.00
#
_symmetry.space_group_name_H-M   'P 1'
#
loop_
_entity.id
_entity.type
_entity.pdbx_description
1 polymer ?
#
loop_
_entity_poly.entity_id
_entity_poly.type
_entity_poly.pdbx_seq_one_letter_code
_entity_poly.pdbx_strand_id
1 'polypeptide(L)'
;MNKLNLLFYLLLVLIIILLLNSIFFGENNYANRNSLVIENTAQKLKNEAIKKENEILEFEIKNAQNSNDHVENFAREKLNLTYPEEEFISFEEEKKDDERK
;
A
#
# COMPACT_ATOMS: atom_id res chain seq x y z
N MET A 1 -15.33 34.56 51.45
CA MET A 1 -15.45 33.17 50.95
C MET A 1 -14.87 32.24 52.00
N ASN A 2 -15.61 31.24 52.48
CA ASN A 2 -15.11 30.32 53.50
C ASN A 2 -13.92 29.52 52.93
N LYS A 3 -12.87 29.32 53.74
CA LYS A 3 -11.66 28.57 53.34
C LYS A 3 -11.99 27.19 52.77
N LEU A 4 -13.07 26.56 53.26
CA LEU A 4 -13.59 25.29 52.76
C LEU A 4 -14.09 25.37 51.31
N ASN A 5 -14.78 26.46 50.93
CA ASN A 5 -15.27 26.66 49.57
C ASN A 5 -14.09 26.88 48.61
N LEU A 6 -13.06 27.62 49.03
CA LEU A 6 -11.83 27.79 48.25
C LEU A 6 -11.15 26.44 47.98
N LEU A 7 -11.05 25.60 49.01
CA LEU A 7 -10.43 24.27 48.91
C LEU A 7 -11.25 23.34 47.98
N PHE A 8 -12.58 23.43 48.02
CA PHE A 8 -13.46 22.71 47.10
C PHE A 8 -13.28 23.16 45.64
N TYR A 9 -13.19 24.46 45.38
CA TYR A 9 -12.92 24.97 44.03
C TYR A 9 -11.54 24.51 43.52
N LEU A 10 -10.52 24.51 44.38
CA LEU A 10 -9.18 24.00 44.04
C LEU A 10 -9.20 22.53 43.65
N LEU A 11 -9.93 21.69 44.42
CA LEU A 11 -10.11 20.28 44.10
C LEU A 11 -10.80 20.10 42.74
N LEU A 12 -11.83 20.90 42.47
CA LEU A 12 -12.59 20.82 41.21
C LEU A 12 -11.72 21.22 40.01
N VAL A 13 -10.92 22.27 40.14
CA VAL A 13 -9.93 22.67 39.13
C VAL A 13 -8.88 21.56 38.91
N LEU A 14 -8.39 20.94 39.99
CA LEU A 14 -7.44 19.82 39.89
C LEU A 14 -8.03 18.65 39.09
N ILE A 15 -9.28 18.28 39.37
CA ILE A 15 -9.98 17.21 38.64
C ILE A 15 -10.11 17.56 37.16
N ILE A 16 -10.48 18.80 36.83
CA ILE A 16 -10.57 19.24 35.43
C ILE A 16 -9.21 19.11 34.72
N ILE A 17 -8.12 19.52 35.37
CA ILE A 17 -6.77 19.43 34.80
C ILE A 17 -6.39 17.97 34.55
N LEU A 18 -6.66 17.06 35.49
CA LEU A 18 -6.38 15.63 35.33
C LEU A 18 -7.16 15.03 34.15
N LEU A 19 -8.44 15.39 33.99
CA LEU A 19 -9.28 14.94 32.89
C LEU A 19 -8.78 15.47 31.54
N LEU A 20 -8.42 16.77 31.47
CA LEU A 20 -7.86 17.36 30.25
C LEU A 20 -6.56 16.67 29.86
N ASN A 21 -5.66 16.43 30.82
CA ASN A 21 -4.40 15.73 30.55
C ASN A 21 -4.66 14.32 29.98
N SER A 22 -5.64 13.60 30.51
CA SER A 22 -6.05 12.29 29.99
C SER A 22 -6.61 12.36 28.56
N ILE A 23 -7.41 13.38 28.23
CA ILE A 23 -7.99 13.54 26.89
C ILE A 23 -6.93 13.88 25.83
N PHE A 24 -5.97 14.75 26.18
CA PHE A 24 -4.96 15.23 25.24
C PHE A 24 -3.70 14.34 25.16
N PHE A 25 -3.27 13.76 26.29
CA PHE A 25 -2.02 13.00 26.40
C PHE A 25 -2.21 11.55 26.86
N GLY A 26 -3.45 11.10 27.11
CA GLY A 26 -3.73 9.71 27.43
C GLY A 26 -3.48 8.78 26.24
N GLU A 27 -3.46 7.48 26.48
CA GLU A 27 -3.17 6.46 25.46
C GLU A 27 -4.18 6.49 24.29
N ASN A 28 -5.44 6.83 24.58
CA ASN A 28 -6.52 6.97 23.60
C ASN A 28 -6.78 8.42 23.18
N ASN A 29 -5.75 9.28 23.21
CA ASN A 29 -5.91 10.67 22.81
C ASN A 29 -6.24 10.80 21.31
N TYR A 30 -6.73 11.99 20.94
CA TYR A 30 -7.18 12.28 19.58
C TYR A 30 -6.05 12.17 18.53
N ALA A 31 -4.81 12.50 18.89
CA ALA A 31 -3.67 12.41 17.99
C ALA A 31 -3.31 10.96 17.66
N ASN A 32 -3.28 10.09 18.67
CA ASN A 32 -3.06 8.64 18.49
C ASN A 32 -4.15 8.00 17.64
N ARG A 33 -5.41 8.41 17.83
CA ARG A 33 -6.50 7.96 16.95
C ARG A 33 -6.25 8.36 15.50
N ASN A 34 -5.85 9.61 15.26
CA ASN A 34 -5.62 10.10 13.90
C ASN A 34 -4.44 9.38 13.22
N SER A 35 -3.34 9.14 13.94
CA SER A 35 -2.20 8.38 13.41
C SER A 35 -2.60 6.94 13.08
N LEU A 36 -3.36 6.27 13.95
CA LEU A 36 -3.88 4.92 13.71
C LEU A 36 -4.81 4.87 12.49
N VAL A 37 -5.66 5.88 12.30
CA VAL A 37 -6.54 5.96 11.11
C VAL A 37 -5.73 6.10 9.83
N ILE A 38 -4.69 6.94 9.83
CA ILE A 38 -3.79 7.12 8.68
C ILE A 38 -3.05 5.81 8.38
N GLU A 39 -2.46 5.19 9.39
CA GLU A 39 -1.74 3.92 9.27
C GLU A 39 -2.65 2.79 8.76
N ASN A 40 -3.86 2.67 9.33
CA ASN A 40 -4.84 1.67 8.89
C ASN A 40 -5.25 1.87 7.43
N THR A 41 -5.46 3.12 7.03
CA THR A 41 -5.80 3.46 5.63
C THR A 41 -4.66 3.09 4.69
N ALA A 42 -3.42 3.43 5.04
CA ALA A 42 -2.24 3.08 4.26
C ALA A 42 -2.08 1.55 4.14
N GLN A 43 -2.28 0.82 5.23
CA GLN A 43 -2.20 -0.65 5.24
C GLN A 43 -3.29 -1.30 4.39
N LYS A 44 -4.52 -0.75 4.38
CA LYS A 44 -5.60 -1.21 3.51
C LYS A 44 -5.25 -1.06 2.04
N LEU A 45 -4.73 0.09 1.63
CA LEU A 45 -4.31 0.33 0.25
C LEU A 45 -3.20 -0.66 -0.17
N LYS A 46 -2.22 -0.90 0.71
CA LYS A 46 -1.17 -1.89 0.46
C LYS A 46 -1.73 -3.30 0.30
N ASN A 47 -2.65 -3.70 1.17
CA ASN A 47 -3.29 -5.01 1.11
C ASN A 47 -4.10 -5.19 -0.18
N GLU A 48 -4.82 -4.16 -0.62
CA GLU A 48 -5.56 -4.18 -1.89
C GLU A 48 -4.63 -4.32 -3.10
N ALA A 49 -3.50 -3.62 -3.11
CA ALA A 49 -2.50 -3.73 -4.16
C ALA A 49 -1.91 -5.15 -4.24
N ILE A 50 -1.50 -5.71 -3.11
CA ILE A 50 -0.96 -7.09 -3.04
C ILE A 50 -2.02 -8.11 -3.48
N LYS A 51 -3.28 -7.92 -3.09
CA LYS A 51 -4.35 -8.82 -3.49
C LYS A 51 -4.53 -8.85 -5.00
N LYS A 52 -4.51 -7.69 -5.66
CA LYS A 52 -4.58 -7.60 -7.13
C LYS A 52 -3.39 -8.28 -7.80
N GLU A 53 -2.19 -8.09 -7.26
CA GLU A 53 -0.98 -8.76 -7.77
C GLU A 53 -1.09 -10.28 -7.64
N ASN A 54 -1.55 -10.78 -6.49
CA ASN A 54 -1.79 -12.20 -6.28
C ASN A 54 -2.84 -12.76 -7.25
N GLU A 55 -3.94 -12.04 -7.51
CA GLU A 55 -4.96 -12.45 -8.48
C GLU A 55 -4.39 -12.59 -9.90
N ILE A 56 -3.49 -11.70 -10.32
CA ILE A 56 -2.80 -11.77 -11.61
C ILE A 56 -1.85 -12.98 -11.64
N LEU A 57 -1.04 -13.16 -10.60
CA LEU A 57 -0.11 -14.27 -10.51
C LEU A 57 -0.82 -15.62 -10.49
N GLU A 58 -1.92 -15.74 -9.76
CA GLU A 58 -2.75 -16.96 -9.75
C GLU A 58 -3.30 -17.28 -11.14
N PHE A 59 -3.74 -16.26 -11.88
CA PHE A 59 -4.19 -16.42 -13.26
C PHE A 59 -3.05 -16.88 -14.19
N GLU A 60 -1.87 -16.27 -14.10
CA GLU A 60 -0.68 -16.66 -14.87
C GLU A 60 -0.26 -18.11 -14.58
N ILE A 61 -0.19 -18.49 -13.30
CA ILE A 61 0.15 -19.86 -12.89
C ILE A 61 -0.85 -20.85 -13.47
N LYS A 62 -2.16 -20.56 -13.34
CA LYS A 62 -3.20 -21.45 -13.85
C LYS A 62 -3.10 -21.61 -15.36
N ASN A 63 -2.85 -20.54 -16.10
CA ASN A 63 -2.69 -20.62 -17.55
C ASN A 63 -1.42 -21.38 -17.94
N ALA A 64 -0.29 -21.12 -17.28
CA ALA A 64 0.96 -21.82 -17.55
C ALA A 64 0.85 -23.32 -17.27
N GLN A 65 0.06 -23.73 -16.27
CA GLN A 65 -0.15 -25.14 -15.96
C GLN A 65 -1.12 -25.85 -16.91
N ASN A 66 -2.08 -25.13 -17.50
CA ASN A 66 -3.21 -25.75 -18.22
C ASN A 66 -3.24 -25.43 -19.72
N SER A 67 -2.36 -24.56 -20.22
CA SER A 67 -2.33 -24.13 -21.62
C SER A 67 -0.90 -24.19 -22.17
N ASN A 68 -0.68 -25.08 -23.15
CA ASN A 68 0.58 -25.15 -23.90
C ASN A 68 0.88 -23.82 -24.62
N ASP A 69 -0.15 -23.14 -25.12
CA ASP A 69 -0.01 -21.84 -25.81
C ASP A 69 0.55 -20.76 -24.88
N HIS A 70 0.19 -20.78 -23.59
CA HIS A 70 0.72 -19.80 -22.63
C HIS A 70 2.17 -20.08 -22.26
N VAL A 71 2.54 -21.37 -22.13
CA VAL A 71 3.93 -21.80 -21.94
C VAL A 71 4.78 -21.40 -23.13
N GLU A 72 4.26 -21.60 -24.35
CA GLU A 72 4.94 -21.21 -25.58
C GLU A 72 5.13 -19.69 -25.68
N ASN A 73 4.08 -18.90 -25.45
CA ASN A 73 4.18 -17.43 -25.49
C ASN A 73 5.15 -16.90 -24.42
N PHE A 74 5.14 -17.47 -23.22
CA PHE A 74 6.12 -17.10 -22.19
C PHE A 74 7.56 -17.45 -22.62
N ALA A 75 7.78 -18.64 -23.18
CA ALA A 75 9.09 -19.05 -23.69
C ALA A 75 9.59 -18.12 -24.80
N ARG A 76 8.69 -17.72 -25.70
CA ARG A 76 9.00 -16.78 -26.80
C ARG A 76 9.29 -15.37 -26.28
N GLU A 77 8.41 -14.79 -25.46
CA GLU A 77 8.50 -13.37 -25.05
C GLU A 77 9.48 -13.09 -23.91
N LYS A 78 9.62 -14.01 -22.95
CA LYS A 78 10.43 -13.79 -21.74
C LYS A 78 11.80 -14.45 -21.80
N LEU A 79 11.91 -15.56 -22.55
CA LEU A 79 13.13 -16.35 -22.63
C LEU A 79 13.78 -16.33 -24.02
N ASN A 80 13.15 -15.67 -25.01
CA ASN A 80 13.60 -15.63 -26.41
C ASN A 80 13.89 -17.02 -27.00
N LEU A 81 13.07 -18.01 -26.63
CA LEU A 81 13.18 -19.38 -27.15
C LEU A 81 12.32 -19.52 -28.41
N THR A 82 12.86 -20.22 -29.41
CA THR A 82 12.16 -20.62 -30.64
C THR A 82 12.36 -22.11 -30.89
N TYR A 83 11.49 -22.71 -31.71
CA TYR A 83 11.72 -24.09 -32.12
C TYR A 83 12.92 -24.20 -33.08
N PRO A 84 13.62 -25.36 -33.13
CA PRO A 84 14.77 -25.56 -34.01
C PRO A 84 14.51 -25.32 -35.50
N GLU A 85 13.26 -25.51 -35.93
CA GLU A 85 12.77 -25.34 -37.29
C GLU A 85 12.25 -23.92 -37.60
N GLU A 86 12.31 -22.99 -36.64
CA GLU A 86 11.84 -21.61 -36.78
C GLU A 86 13.01 -20.63 -36.90
N GLU A 87 12.81 -19.57 -37.69
CA GLU A 87 13.77 -18.47 -37.84
C GLU A 87 13.27 -17.24 -37.06
N PHE A 88 14.07 -16.75 -36.11
CA PHE A 88 13.75 -15.54 -35.35
C PHE A 88 14.12 -14.29 -36.15
N ILE A 89 13.14 -13.42 -36.41
CA ILE A 89 13.34 -12.15 -37.12
C ILE A 89 13.08 -11.00 -36.14
N SER A 90 14.10 -10.20 -35.85
CA SER A 90 13.97 -8.94 -35.10
C SER A 90 14.25 -7.75 -36.02
N PHE A 91 13.39 -6.74 -35.96
CA PHE A 91 13.61 -5.47 -36.65
C PHE A 91 14.35 -4.51 -35.72
N GLU A 92 15.40 -3.85 -36.20
CA GLU A 92 15.96 -2.70 -35.49
C GLU A 92 14.89 -1.61 -35.46
N GLU A 93 14.57 -1.09 -34.27
CA GLU A 93 13.73 0.10 -34.18
C GLU A 93 14.42 1.22 -34.95
N GLU A 94 13.74 1.75 -35.98
CA GLU A 94 14.25 2.90 -36.72
C GLU A 94 14.64 3.98 -35.71
N LYS A 95 15.93 4.33 -35.70
CA LYS A 95 16.36 5.56 -35.06
C LYS A 95 15.58 6.65 -35.75
N LYS A 96 14.58 7.22 -35.07
CA LYS A 96 14.03 8.50 -35.45
C LYS A 96 15.22 9.44 -35.48
N ASP A 97 15.74 9.70 -36.68
CA ASP A 97 16.63 10.83 -36.87
C ASP A 97 15.83 12.03 -36.35
N ASP A 98 16.28 12.56 -35.22
CA ASP A 98 15.90 13.88 -34.75
C ASP A 98 16.30 14.83 -35.88
N GLU A 99 15.40 15.04 -36.85
CA GLU A 99 15.46 16.12 -37.82
C GLU A 99 15.29 17.43 -37.04
N ARG A 100 16.34 17.82 -36.32
CA ARG A 100 16.61 19.20 -35.96
C ARG A 100 17.31 19.84 -37.16
N LYS A 101 16.50 20.43 -38.04
CA LYS A 101 16.88 21.57 -38.86
C LYS A 101 15.83 22.66 -38.75
#